data_AF-A0A971HVG1-F1
#
_entry.id   AF-A0A971HVG1-F1
#
_cell.length_a   1.000
_cell.length_b   1.000
_cell.length_c   1.000
_cell.angle_alpha   90.00
_cell.angle_beta   90.00
_cell.angle_gamma   90.00
#
_symmetry.space_group_name_H-M   'P 1'
#
loop_
_entity.id
_entity.type
_entity.pdbx_description
1 polymer ?
#
loop_
_entity_poly.entity_id
_entity_poly.type
_entity_poly.pdbx_seq_one_letter_code
_entity_poly.pdbx_strand_id
1 'polypeptide(L)'
;MKSVYYTLLLSAIITIFCPTMGNTSGSTSKIKDQSRSEEFVMTLTTQCAKGEVITIAVDVADEMDVHTCWIDLNNNGKRDQGESITTLSQEASYIVDAQTITLYGPIEFLGSWSGDNQFTSIDLTHNVHLKWLDVVNTKITSIDVRNNTRLERLDLSYNPISTLDLSQNSDLEVLRLWGTNITSLDISQNTNLEALDLTDSQIVEPGNINKIISGLSARRDLPKGIVFFEHSVELASEQKMALLAKNWWTDGISAMADTPSYTHTSSEITFTTTLPQGEEIELMVNVLSEGDLQNVWIDLNANGVRDDDEEITTFGDKGYYRVDAATITVHGPIIFFASTNAQNQITSIDTRKNPYLKYLDVQDAAITSIDVSKNLKLQRLNLHGTEISSLDVSNNQKLESLNLIGISLSTIDITKNERLDALDLSLTNISSIDISKNKYIRSLHLGQTQVGRLDTGNNPFLRSLNLSHTPIASLRIEKNLSLKNLDVRGTNISALDVWNNIHLERLDLHGTPITSLDLSKNIFLNFLNVEHTSQLSLEEKNKIITSLPDRKGRSLGTFRVDARMGVDDKQLGALQDKNWYAEIVPVRDWD
;
A
#
# COMPACT_ATOMS: atom_id res chain seq x y z
N MET A 1 17.77 -50.82 34.47
CA MET A 1 18.84 -50.98 33.45
C MET A 1 18.19 -51.48 32.17
N LYS A 2 18.46 -50.80 31.05
CA LYS A 2 17.69 -50.77 29.79
C LYS A 2 18.04 -51.94 28.85
N SER A 3 17.04 -52.34 28.06
CA SER A 3 17.00 -53.48 27.13
C SER A 3 16.70 -53.02 25.69
N VAL A 4 17.22 -53.78 24.73
CA VAL A 4 16.81 -53.87 23.32
C VAL A 4 15.84 -55.06 23.22
N TYR A 5 14.57 -54.85 22.84
CA TYR A 5 13.64 -55.82 22.19
C TYR A 5 12.27 -55.12 21.98
N TYR A 6 11.81 -55.09 20.73
CA TYR A 6 10.48 -55.49 20.25
C TYR A 6 9.14 -54.87 20.78
N THR A 7 8.36 -54.43 19.79
CA THR A 7 6.90 -54.61 19.57
C THR A 7 5.82 -53.83 20.34
N LEU A 8 4.85 -53.35 19.52
CA LEU A 8 3.39 -53.27 19.75
C LEU A 8 2.93 -52.32 20.88
N LEU A 9 1.98 -51.41 20.72
CA LEU A 9 0.68 -51.42 20.04
C LEU A 9 0.37 -49.97 19.57
N LEU A 10 -0.16 -49.74 18.37
CA LEU A 10 -1.62 -49.72 18.06
C LEU A 10 -2.40 -48.82 19.03
N SER A 11 -3.00 -47.71 18.63
CA SER A 11 -4.15 -47.58 17.71
C SER A 11 -4.59 -46.09 17.77
N ALA A 12 -5.22 -45.42 16.80
CA ALA A 12 -6.01 -45.79 15.63
C ALA A 12 -5.91 -44.63 14.60
N ILE A 13 -5.61 -44.85 13.31
CA ILE A 13 -6.48 -45.38 12.23
C ILE A 13 -7.55 -44.34 11.82
N ILE A 14 -7.40 -43.66 10.65
CA ILE A 14 -7.85 -44.03 9.27
C ILE A 14 -8.87 -42.93 8.85
N THR A 15 -8.88 -42.27 7.68
CA THR A 15 -8.71 -42.69 6.26
C THR A 15 -8.55 -41.36 5.43
N ILE A 16 -7.56 -41.17 4.54
CA ILE A 16 -7.53 -41.50 3.08
C ILE A 16 -8.38 -40.51 2.22
N PHE A 17 -8.01 -39.99 1.02
CA PHE A 17 -7.25 -40.52 -0.13
C PHE A 17 -6.53 -39.40 -0.91
N CYS A 18 -5.35 -39.70 -1.45
CA CYS A 18 -4.68 -39.05 -2.57
C CYS A 18 -4.59 -40.08 -3.72
N PRO A 19 -4.91 -39.77 -5.00
CA PRO A 19 -4.61 -40.67 -6.10
C PRO A 19 -3.26 -40.34 -6.76
N THR A 20 -2.34 -41.31 -6.62
CA THR A 20 -1.43 -41.87 -7.64
C THR A 20 -0.53 -40.93 -8.47
N MET A 21 0.78 -40.94 -8.15
CA MET A 21 1.85 -40.72 -9.14
C MET A 21 2.34 -42.07 -9.69
N GLY A 22 2.34 -42.19 -11.01
CA GLY A 22 3.09 -43.21 -11.75
C GLY A 22 4.53 -42.76 -11.98
N ASN A 23 5.46 -43.69 -11.80
CA ASN A 23 6.90 -43.50 -11.88
C ASN A 23 7.38 -43.76 -13.33
N THR A 24 8.05 -42.81 -13.97
CA THR A 24 8.98 -43.08 -15.09
C THR A 24 10.22 -42.19 -14.99
N SER A 25 11.35 -42.84 -15.17
CA SER A 25 12.73 -42.39 -15.07
C SER A 25 13.16 -41.32 -16.08
N GLY A 26 14.00 -40.39 -15.61
CA GLY A 26 15.18 -39.88 -16.32
C GLY A 26 15.00 -39.11 -17.63
N SER A 27 14.85 -37.79 -17.55
CA SER A 27 15.42 -36.83 -18.51
C SER A 27 15.32 -35.40 -17.97
N THR A 28 16.46 -34.72 -17.87
CA THR A 28 16.69 -33.26 -17.82
C THR A 28 15.44 -32.36 -17.65
N SER A 29 15.27 -31.73 -16.47
CA SER A 29 14.30 -30.65 -16.27
C SER A 29 14.77 -29.35 -16.92
N LYS A 30 14.58 -29.24 -18.23
CA LYS A 30 14.13 -27.97 -18.82
C LYS A 30 12.60 -28.01 -18.79
N ILE A 31 11.98 -26.87 -18.49
CA ILE A 31 10.53 -26.57 -18.55
C ILE A 31 9.76 -26.94 -17.27
N LYS A 32 9.37 -25.90 -16.51
CA LYS A 32 8.15 -25.84 -15.67
C LYS A 32 7.78 -24.44 -15.16
N ASP A 33 8.60 -23.41 -15.40
CA ASP A 33 8.31 -22.04 -14.95
C ASP A 33 7.47 -21.22 -15.96
N GLN A 34 7.59 -21.52 -17.27
CA GLN A 34 6.76 -20.90 -18.31
C GLN A 34 5.29 -21.38 -18.31
N SER A 35 5.00 -22.55 -17.73
CA SER A 35 3.64 -23.11 -17.79
C SER A 35 2.64 -22.42 -16.85
N ARG A 36 3.10 -21.53 -15.96
CA ARG A 36 2.24 -20.81 -15.01
C ARG A 36 1.82 -19.44 -15.52
N SER A 37 2.63 -18.80 -16.38
CA SER A 37 2.29 -17.51 -17.02
C SER A 37 1.31 -17.64 -18.17
N GLU A 38 1.26 -18.80 -18.85
CA GLU A 38 0.32 -19.08 -19.95
C GLU A 38 -1.11 -19.37 -19.46
N GLU A 39 -1.30 -19.60 -18.16
CA GLU A 39 -2.61 -19.86 -17.54
C GLU A 39 -3.41 -18.57 -17.29
N PHE A 40 -2.71 -17.45 -17.09
CA PHE A 40 -3.29 -16.14 -16.79
C PHE A 40 -2.99 -15.19 -17.95
N VAL A 41 -4.00 -14.97 -18.80
CA VAL A 41 -3.86 -14.16 -20.01
C VAL A 41 -4.96 -13.12 -20.04
N MET A 42 -4.55 -11.86 -20.19
CA MET A 42 -5.44 -10.73 -20.42
C MET A 42 -5.15 -10.16 -21.81
N THR A 43 -6.19 -9.96 -22.61
CA THR A 43 -6.03 -9.40 -23.95
C THR A 43 -6.72 -8.04 -24.03
N LEU A 44 -5.98 -7.03 -24.51
CA LEU A 44 -6.44 -5.68 -24.76
C LEU A 44 -6.48 -5.45 -26.28
N THR A 45 -7.58 -4.94 -26.82
CA THR A 45 -7.66 -4.53 -28.23
C THR A 45 -7.82 -3.02 -28.31
N THR A 46 -6.96 -2.35 -29.07
CA THR A 46 -6.91 -0.89 -29.25
C THR A 46 -7.06 -0.49 -30.72
N GLN A 47 -7.56 0.73 -30.95
CA GLN A 47 -7.52 1.38 -32.27
C GLN A 47 -6.22 2.13 -32.56
N CYS A 48 -5.29 2.22 -31.59
CA CYS A 48 -3.97 2.80 -31.82
C CYS A 48 -3.28 2.13 -33.01
N ALA A 49 -2.69 2.95 -33.89
CA ALA A 49 -1.92 2.47 -35.01
C ALA A 49 -0.57 1.92 -34.53
N LYS A 50 0.01 0.98 -35.29
CA LYS A 50 1.37 0.50 -35.05
C LYS A 50 2.35 1.68 -34.95
N GLY A 51 3.11 1.74 -33.86
CA GLY A 51 4.04 2.82 -33.53
C GLY A 51 3.47 3.91 -32.61
N GLU A 52 2.17 3.88 -32.31
CA GLU A 52 1.56 4.77 -31.31
C GLU A 52 1.75 4.23 -29.89
N VAL A 53 1.46 5.09 -28.90
CA VAL A 53 1.73 4.81 -27.49
C VAL A 53 0.43 4.52 -26.76
N ILE A 54 0.40 3.43 -25.99
CA ILE A 54 -0.56 3.24 -24.91
C ILE A 54 0.10 3.52 -23.57
N THR A 55 -0.67 3.96 -22.58
CA THR A 55 -0.22 4.18 -21.21
C THR A 55 -1.11 3.39 -20.26
N ILE A 56 -0.51 2.42 -19.58
CA ILE A 56 -1.20 1.57 -18.61
C ILE A 56 -0.39 1.43 -17.32
N ALA A 57 -1.09 1.28 -16.20
CA ALA A 57 -0.53 0.86 -14.93
C ALA A 57 -0.92 -0.60 -14.68
N VAL A 58 0.02 -1.41 -14.18
CA VAL A 58 -0.21 -2.82 -13.89
C VAL A 58 0.36 -3.15 -12.51
N ASP A 59 -0.33 -4.00 -11.76
CA ASP A 59 0.23 -4.66 -10.57
C ASP A 59 -0.05 -6.16 -10.61
N VAL A 60 0.81 -6.93 -9.94
CA VAL A 60 0.80 -8.40 -9.96
C VAL A 60 0.31 -8.95 -8.63
N ALA A 61 -0.44 -10.06 -8.67
CA ALA A 61 -1.09 -10.65 -7.50
C ALA A 61 -0.12 -11.10 -6.41
N ASP A 62 1.08 -11.49 -6.82
CA ASP A 62 2.24 -11.71 -5.96
C ASP A 62 3.44 -11.08 -6.64
N GLU A 63 4.25 -10.32 -5.90
CA GLU A 63 5.47 -9.73 -6.46
C GLU A 63 6.49 -10.80 -6.91
N MET A 64 6.36 -12.04 -6.44
CA MET A 64 7.12 -13.18 -6.99
C MET A 64 6.76 -13.47 -8.46
N ASP A 65 5.57 -13.07 -8.91
CA ASP A 65 5.09 -13.30 -10.27
C ASP A 65 5.55 -12.21 -11.26
N VAL A 66 6.17 -11.11 -10.80
CA VAL A 66 6.59 -9.98 -11.67
C VAL A 66 7.56 -10.40 -12.79
N HIS A 67 8.33 -11.47 -12.58
CA HIS A 67 9.25 -12.01 -13.58
C HIS A 67 8.59 -12.94 -14.59
N THR A 68 7.43 -13.46 -14.22
CA THR A 68 6.55 -14.27 -15.08
C THR A 68 5.57 -13.40 -15.86
N CYS A 69 5.27 -12.20 -15.37
CA CYS A 69 4.42 -11.25 -16.07
C CYS A 69 5.18 -10.47 -17.15
N TRP A 70 4.55 -10.28 -18.30
CA TRP A 70 5.12 -9.55 -19.42
C TRP A 70 4.01 -9.07 -20.37
N ILE A 71 4.35 -8.14 -21.25
CA ILE A 71 3.41 -7.47 -22.16
C ILE A 71 3.81 -7.73 -23.62
N ASP A 72 3.02 -8.55 -24.31
CA ASP A 72 3.17 -8.85 -25.73
C ASP A 72 2.58 -7.72 -26.56
N LEU A 73 3.44 -6.84 -27.07
CA LEU A 73 3.06 -5.61 -27.78
C LEU A 73 2.82 -5.86 -29.27
N ASN A 74 3.34 -6.98 -29.80
CA ASN A 74 3.20 -7.38 -31.20
C ASN A 74 2.26 -8.59 -31.40
N ASN A 75 1.72 -9.12 -30.30
CA ASN A 75 0.81 -10.27 -30.22
C ASN A 75 1.36 -11.54 -30.88
N ASN A 76 2.67 -11.78 -30.78
CA ASN A 76 3.31 -12.94 -31.40
C ASN A 76 3.43 -14.16 -30.47
N GLY A 77 3.00 -14.03 -29.21
CA GLY A 77 3.05 -15.06 -28.18
C GLY A 77 4.46 -15.36 -27.66
N LYS A 78 5.43 -14.47 -27.88
CA LYS A 78 6.83 -14.62 -27.47
C LYS A 78 7.30 -13.34 -26.82
N ARG A 79 7.97 -13.47 -25.68
CA ARG A 79 8.57 -12.34 -24.97
C ARG A 79 9.78 -11.80 -25.72
N ASP A 80 9.61 -10.65 -26.37
CA ASP A 80 10.64 -9.92 -27.09
C ASP A 80 11.34 -8.86 -26.22
N GLN A 81 12.41 -8.25 -26.76
CA GLN A 81 13.09 -7.15 -26.08
C GLN A 81 12.17 -5.92 -26.01
N GLY A 82 11.95 -5.39 -24.81
CA GLY A 82 11.05 -4.24 -24.57
C GLY A 82 9.66 -4.61 -24.06
N GLU A 83 9.33 -5.90 -24.04
CA GLU A 83 8.02 -6.43 -23.64
C GLU A 83 7.94 -6.80 -22.14
N SER A 84 8.73 -6.13 -21.31
CA SER A 84 8.65 -6.31 -19.86
C SER A 84 7.79 -5.22 -19.24
N ILE A 85 7.00 -5.58 -18.23
CA ILE A 85 6.33 -4.60 -17.40
C ILE A 85 7.42 -3.82 -16.63
N THR A 86 7.53 -2.52 -16.90
CA THR A 86 8.68 -1.71 -16.47
C THR A 86 8.51 -1.07 -15.11
N THR A 87 7.25 -0.83 -14.70
CA THR A 87 6.87 -0.27 -13.40
C THR A 87 5.62 -0.97 -12.87
N LEU A 88 5.57 -1.22 -11.56
CA LEU A 88 4.38 -1.69 -10.87
C LEU A 88 3.66 -0.51 -10.22
N SER A 89 2.33 -0.56 -10.22
CA SER A 89 1.45 0.44 -9.59
C SER A 89 1.65 1.89 -10.07
N GLN A 90 2.40 2.09 -11.16
CA GLN A 90 2.64 3.37 -11.84
C GLN A 90 2.42 3.19 -13.33
N GLU A 91 1.95 4.24 -13.99
CA GLU A 91 1.74 4.24 -15.43
C GLU A 91 3.07 4.12 -16.18
N ALA A 92 3.08 3.19 -17.14
CA ALA A 92 4.15 3.02 -18.09
C ALA A 92 3.58 3.18 -19.50
N SER A 93 4.36 3.84 -20.36
CA SER A 93 4.04 4.02 -21.77
C SER A 93 4.70 2.93 -22.62
N TYR A 94 3.93 2.32 -23.52
CA TYR A 94 4.38 1.26 -24.41
C TYR A 94 4.04 1.59 -25.85
N ILE A 95 4.97 1.33 -26.76
CA ILE A 95 4.76 1.50 -28.20
C ILE A 95 4.10 0.24 -28.74
N VAL A 96 2.90 0.36 -29.29
CA VAL A 96 2.14 -0.78 -29.81
C VAL A 96 2.66 -1.22 -31.17
N ASP A 97 2.79 -2.53 -31.38
CA ASP A 97 3.20 -3.12 -32.68
C ASP A 97 2.08 -3.96 -33.32
N ALA A 98 1.01 -4.21 -32.56
CA ALA A 98 -0.24 -4.79 -33.00
C ALA A 98 -1.43 -4.11 -32.31
N GLN A 99 -2.63 -4.22 -32.92
CA GLN A 99 -3.88 -3.71 -32.34
C GLN A 99 -4.37 -4.55 -31.17
N THR A 100 -3.89 -5.79 -31.05
CA THR A 100 -4.15 -6.66 -29.92
C THR A 100 -2.87 -6.75 -29.11
N ILE A 101 -2.98 -6.59 -27.80
CA ILE A 101 -1.87 -6.59 -26.85
C ILE A 101 -2.22 -7.62 -25.79
N THR A 102 -1.27 -8.47 -25.43
CA THR A 102 -1.53 -9.54 -24.48
C THR A 102 -0.65 -9.38 -23.25
N LEU A 103 -1.28 -9.24 -22.09
CA LEU A 103 -0.63 -9.28 -20.79
C LEU A 103 -0.66 -10.72 -20.29
N TYR A 104 0.52 -11.25 -20.00
CA TYR A 104 0.69 -12.57 -19.41
C TYR A 104 0.97 -12.45 -17.91
N GLY A 105 0.45 -13.40 -17.14
CA GLY A 105 0.68 -13.55 -15.70
C GLY A 105 -0.48 -13.10 -14.81
N PRO A 106 -0.40 -13.41 -13.50
CA PRO A 106 -1.47 -13.12 -12.55
C PRO A 106 -1.50 -11.63 -12.18
N ILE A 107 -2.24 -10.86 -12.98
CA ILE A 107 -2.46 -9.43 -12.76
C ILE A 107 -3.51 -9.21 -11.66
N GLU A 108 -3.20 -8.38 -10.65
CA GLU A 108 -4.17 -7.93 -9.64
C GLU A 108 -4.71 -6.51 -9.86
N PHE A 109 -4.00 -5.70 -10.64
CA PHE A 109 -4.39 -4.35 -10.99
C PHE A 109 -4.13 -4.03 -12.45
N LEU A 110 -5.13 -3.43 -13.12
CA LEU A 110 -4.97 -2.77 -14.41
C LEU A 110 -5.55 -1.36 -14.32
N GLY A 111 -4.79 -0.37 -14.76
CA GLY A 111 -5.15 1.05 -14.77
C GLY A 111 -4.87 1.72 -16.11
N SER A 112 -5.72 2.66 -16.52
CA SER A 112 -5.60 3.32 -17.84
C SER A 112 -6.06 4.80 -17.86
N TRP A 113 -5.89 5.54 -16.76
CA TRP A 113 -6.55 6.83 -16.54
C TRP A 113 -5.92 8.05 -17.25
N SER A 114 -4.63 8.05 -17.62
CA SER A 114 -3.99 9.24 -18.24
C SER A 114 -3.73 9.16 -19.74
N GLY A 115 -3.85 7.97 -20.36
CA GLY A 115 -3.55 7.74 -21.79
C GLY A 115 -4.79 7.63 -22.68
N ASP A 116 -4.74 8.18 -23.89
CA ASP A 116 -5.73 7.88 -24.94
C ASP A 116 -5.46 6.48 -25.52
N ASN A 117 -5.82 5.47 -24.74
CA ASN A 117 -5.52 4.07 -25.06
C ASN A 117 -6.41 3.49 -26.15
N GLN A 118 -7.51 4.17 -26.50
CA GLN A 118 -8.48 3.76 -27.52
C GLN A 118 -8.89 2.27 -27.47
N PHE A 119 -8.92 1.67 -26.28
CA PHE A 119 -9.31 0.27 -26.11
C PHE A 119 -10.76 0.06 -26.58
N THR A 120 -11.00 -0.95 -27.41
CA THR A 120 -12.33 -1.35 -27.90
C THR A 120 -12.85 -2.61 -27.25
N SER A 121 -11.96 -3.45 -26.73
CA SER A 121 -12.32 -4.67 -25.99
C SER A 121 -11.20 -5.10 -25.05
N ILE A 122 -11.59 -5.72 -23.94
CA ILE A 122 -10.71 -6.33 -22.95
C ILE A 122 -11.27 -7.70 -22.61
N ASP A 123 -10.43 -8.74 -22.72
CA ASP A 123 -10.74 -10.10 -22.25
C ASP A 123 -10.06 -10.34 -20.90
N LEU A 124 -10.87 -10.57 -19.87
CA LEU A 124 -10.47 -10.81 -18.48
C LEU A 124 -10.73 -12.24 -18.02
N THR A 125 -11.13 -13.14 -18.93
CA THR A 125 -11.70 -14.47 -18.60
C THR A 125 -10.78 -15.30 -17.72
N HIS A 126 -9.46 -15.11 -17.82
CA HIS A 126 -8.45 -15.85 -17.10
C HIS A 126 -7.80 -15.05 -15.95
N ASN A 127 -8.27 -13.84 -15.63
CA ASN A 127 -7.63 -12.96 -14.63
C ASN A 127 -8.32 -13.04 -13.26
N VAL A 128 -8.40 -14.24 -12.69
CA VAL A 128 -9.11 -14.53 -11.42
C VAL A 128 -8.51 -13.83 -10.19
N HIS A 129 -7.33 -13.22 -10.32
CA HIS A 129 -6.63 -12.49 -9.25
C HIS A 129 -6.89 -10.98 -9.26
N LEU A 130 -7.59 -10.47 -10.27
CA LEU A 130 -7.85 -9.04 -10.43
C LEU A 130 -8.68 -8.50 -9.26
N LYS A 131 -8.14 -7.51 -8.56
CA LYS A 131 -8.81 -6.77 -7.48
C LYS A 131 -9.26 -5.40 -7.95
N TRP A 132 -8.43 -4.72 -8.72
CA TRP A 132 -8.68 -3.35 -9.16
C TRP A 132 -8.62 -3.25 -10.67
N LEU A 133 -9.68 -2.75 -11.28
CA LEU A 133 -9.76 -2.52 -12.71
C LEU A 133 -10.21 -1.08 -12.95
N ASP A 134 -9.34 -0.28 -13.54
CA ASP A 134 -9.58 1.12 -13.89
C ASP A 134 -9.33 1.29 -15.39
N VAL A 135 -10.41 1.31 -16.16
CA VAL A 135 -10.37 1.43 -17.62
C VAL A 135 -11.27 2.59 -18.00
N VAL A 136 -10.73 3.80 -17.90
CA VAL A 136 -11.47 5.05 -18.07
C VAL A 136 -11.21 5.66 -19.44
N ASN A 137 -12.22 6.30 -20.02
CA ASN A 137 -12.12 7.08 -21.26
C ASN A 137 -11.57 6.26 -22.45
N THR A 138 -12.19 5.12 -22.71
CA THR A 138 -11.88 4.27 -23.87
C THR A 138 -13.11 4.07 -24.76
N LYS A 139 -13.07 3.08 -25.66
CA LYS A 139 -14.11 2.79 -26.65
C LYS A 139 -14.79 1.44 -26.41
N ILE A 140 -14.68 0.90 -25.20
CA ILE A 140 -15.27 -0.40 -24.84
C ILE A 140 -16.80 -0.29 -24.75
N THR A 141 -17.51 -1.20 -25.43
CA THR A 141 -18.98 -1.26 -25.40
C THR A 141 -19.53 -2.36 -24.47
N SER A 142 -18.68 -3.31 -24.06
CA SER A 142 -19.04 -4.42 -23.18
C SER A 142 -17.81 -4.99 -22.49
N ILE A 143 -17.97 -5.47 -21.27
CA ILE A 143 -16.93 -6.15 -20.50
C ILE A 143 -17.56 -7.28 -19.69
N ASP A 144 -16.88 -8.43 -19.61
CA ASP A 144 -17.28 -9.55 -18.76
C ASP A 144 -16.33 -9.65 -17.57
N VAL A 145 -16.87 -9.44 -16.37
CA VAL A 145 -16.10 -9.45 -15.10
C VAL A 145 -16.48 -10.61 -14.18
N ARG A 146 -17.30 -11.57 -14.65
CA ARG A 146 -17.92 -12.61 -13.80
C ARG A 146 -16.92 -13.61 -13.25
N ASN A 147 -15.77 -13.79 -13.91
CA ASN A 147 -14.69 -14.65 -13.42
C ASN A 147 -13.75 -13.93 -12.44
N ASN A 148 -13.84 -12.60 -12.34
CA ASN A 148 -12.96 -11.77 -11.53
C ASN A 148 -13.59 -11.55 -10.13
N THR A 149 -13.84 -12.65 -9.41
CA THR A 149 -14.63 -12.66 -8.18
C THR A 149 -13.98 -11.91 -7.00
N ARG A 150 -12.70 -11.55 -7.13
CA ARG A 150 -11.92 -10.78 -6.15
C ARG A 150 -11.91 -9.27 -6.40
N LEU A 151 -12.68 -8.79 -7.38
CA LEU A 151 -12.75 -7.36 -7.69
C LEU A 151 -13.29 -6.58 -6.49
N GLU A 152 -12.47 -5.68 -5.96
CA GLU A 152 -12.76 -4.72 -4.89
C GLU A 152 -13.07 -3.33 -5.47
N ARG A 153 -12.45 -2.96 -6.60
CA ARG A 153 -12.68 -1.68 -7.28
C ARG A 153 -12.82 -1.84 -8.79
N LEU A 154 -13.86 -1.23 -9.34
CA LEU A 154 -14.14 -1.20 -10.77
C LEU A 154 -14.47 0.23 -11.21
N ASP A 155 -13.67 0.77 -12.12
CA ASP A 155 -13.89 2.06 -12.77
C ASP A 155 -13.96 1.86 -14.28
N LEU A 156 -15.13 2.15 -14.85
CA LEU A 156 -15.39 2.06 -16.30
C LEU A 156 -15.88 3.40 -16.84
N SER A 157 -15.56 4.50 -16.15
CA SER A 157 -16.05 5.82 -16.49
C SER A 157 -15.68 6.22 -17.92
N TYR A 158 -16.55 6.99 -18.58
CA TYR A 158 -16.39 7.47 -19.95
C TYR A 158 -16.20 6.37 -21.00
N ASN A 159 -16.91 5.24 -20.85
CA ASN A 159 -17.01 4.20 -21.88
C ASN A 159 -18.45 4.04 -22.36
N PRO A 160 -18.68 3.73 -23.65
CA PRO A 160 -20.02 3.53 -24.21
C PRO A 160 -20.69 2.19 -23.81
N ILE A 161 -20.45 1.69 -22.59
CA ILE A 161 -21.02 0.45 -22.05
C ILE A 161 -22.50 0.65 -21.71
N SER A 162 -23.35 -0.27 -22.14
CA SER A 162 -24.81 -0.21 -21.91
C SER A 162 -25.34 -1.27 -20.94
N THR A 163 -24.57 -2.32 -20.67
CA THR A 163 -24.93 -3.41 -19.76
C THR A 163 -23.71 -3.89 -18.99
N LEU A 164 -23.90 -4.27 -17.72
CA LEU A 164 -22.84 -4.81 -16.86
C LEU A 164 -23.43 -5.85 -15.91
N ASP A 165 -22.85 -7.04 -15.86
CA ASP A 165 -23.23 -8.12 -14.94
C ASP A 165 -22.18 -8.21 -13.81
N LEU A 166 -22.61 -7.87 -12.59
CA LEU A 166 -21.79 -7.85 -11.37
C LEU A 166 -22.15 -8.96 -10.39
N SER A 167 -22.92 -9.96 -10.83
CA SER A 167 -23.52 -10.98 -9.95
C SER A 167 -22.51 -11.87 -9.23
N GLN A 168 -21.26 -11.94 -9.69
CA GLN A 168 -20.18 -12.74 -9.10
C GLN A 168 -19.14 -11.90 -8.33
N ASN A 169 -19.31 -10.57 -8.26
CA ASN A 169 -18.31 -9.64 -7.71
C ASN A 169 -18.73 -9.15 -6.31
N SER A 170 -18.97 -10.08 -5.37
CA SER A 170 -19.47 -9.74 -4.02
C SER A 170 -18.49 -8.92 -3.17
N ASP A 171 -17.19 -8.97 -3.50
CA ASP A 171 -16.12 -8.26 -2.81
C ASP A 171 -16.01 -6.79 -3.23
N LEU A 172 -16.81 -6.34 -4.20
CA LEU A 172 -16.76 -4.98 -4.75
C LEU A 172 -17.12 -3.93 -3.70
N GLU A 173 -16.19 -3.01 -3.45
CA GLU A 173 -16.29 -1.89 -2.51
C GLU A 173 -16.55 -0.57 -3.24
N VAL A 174 -15.95 -0.39 -4.43
CA VAL A 174 -16.07 0.86 -5.22
C VAL A 174 -16.44 0.54 -6.66
N LEU A 175 -17.53 1.16 -7.14
CA LEU A 175 -17.97 1.07 -8.53
C LEU A 175 -18.15 2.47 -9.12
N ARG A 176 -17.45 2.77 -10.22
CA ARG A 176 -17.64 4.02 -10.97
C ARG A 176 -18.00 3.74 -12.42
N LEU A 177 -19.08 4.38 -12.85
CA LEU A 177 -19.70 4.24 -14.16
C LEU A 177 -20.08 5.62 -14.72
N TRP A 178 -19.31 6.65 -14.36
CA TRP A 178 -19.56 8.03 -14.77
C TRP A 178 -19.55 8.12 -16.30
N GLY A 179 -20.56 8.73 -16.92
CA GLY A 179 -20.57 9.00 -18.36
C GLY A 179 -20.69 7.74 -19.23
N THR A 180 -21.33 6.70 -18.70
CA THR A 180 -21.60 5.45 -19.42
C THR A 180 -23.01 5.40 -20.03
N ASN A 181 -23.27 4.46 -20.93
CA ASN A 181 -24.59 4.26 -21.55
C ASN A 181 -25.49 3.28 -20.78
N ILE A 182 -25.17 2.98 -19.51
CA ILE A 182 -25.94 2.03 -18.70
C ILE A 182 -27.33 2.61 -18.41
N THR A 183 -28.37 1.81 -18.65
CA THR A 183 -29.78 2.19 -18.42
C THR A 183 -30.40 1.48 -17.23
N SER A 184 -29.85 0.32 -16.83
CA SER A 184 -30.25 -0.44 -15.65
C SER A 184 -29.03 -1.17 -15.08
N LEU A 185 -29.00 -1.33 -13.76
CA LEU A 185 -27.92 -2.00 -13.06
C LEU A 185 -28.48 -2.83 -11.91
N ASP A 186 -27.97 -4.06 -11.76
CA ASP A 186 -28.28 -4.92 -10.62
C ASP A 186 -27.05 -5.03 -9.72
N ILE A 187 -27.14 -4.49 -8.52
CA ILE A 187 -26.08 -4.49 -7.51
C ILE A 187 -26.47 -5.28 -6.25
N SER A 188 -27.53 -6.10 -6.34
CA SER A 188 -28.07 -6.82 -5.18
C SER A 188 -27.10 -7.82 -4.55
N GLN A 189 -26.10 -8.29 -5.30
CA GLN A 189 -25.08 -9.23 -4.82
C GLN A 189 -23.81 -8.52 -4.32
N ASN A 190 -23.64 -7.22 -4.56
CA ASN A 190 -22.44 -6.46 -4.22
C ASN A 190 -22.58 -5.85 -2.82
N THR A 191 -22.69 -6.72 -1.81
CA THR A 191 -23.07 -6.32 -0.44
C THR A 191 -22.02 -5.49 0.29
N ASN A 192 -20.76 -5.55 -0.18
CA ASN A 192 -19.63 -4.80 0.38
C ASN A 192 -19.48 -3.40 -0.21
N LEU A 193 -20.33 -2.99 -1.16
CA LEU A 193 -20.23 -1.67 -1.78
C LEU A 193 -20.24 -0.55 -0.72
N GLU A 194 -19.33 0.40 -0.92
CA GLU A 194 -19.15 1.60 -0.13
C GLU A 194 -19.38 2.86 -0.95
N ALA A 195 -19.02 2.82 -2.24
CA ALA A 195 -19.16 3.93 -3.17
C ALA A 195 -19.69 3.47 -4.54
N LEU A 196 -20.68 4.19 -5.06
CA LEU A 196 -21.28 3.96 -6.38
C LEU A 196 -21.41 5.28 -7.15
N ASP A 197 -20.72 5.43 -8.26
CA ASP A 197 -20.83 6.63 -9.10
C ASP A 197 -21.56 6.32 -10.40
N LEU A 198 -22.73 6.92 -10.59
CA LEU A 198 -23.58 6.81 -11.78
C LEU A 198 -23.80 8.19 -12.45
N THR A 199 -22.99 9.19 -12.12
CA THR A 199 -23.04 10.53 -12.71
C THR A 199 -23.03 10.43 -14.25
N ASP A 200 -23.77 11.27 -14.96
CA ASP A 200 -23.89 11.27 -16.43
C ASP A 200 -24.15 9.89 -17.10
N SER A 201 -24.58 8.87 -16.36
CA SER A 201 -25.09 7.61 -16.91
C SER A 201 -26.49 7.77 -17.52
N GLN A 202 -26.97 6.78 -18.27
CA GLN A 202 -28.31 6.78 -18.89
C GLN A 202 -29.39 6.15 -17.99
N ILE A 203 -29.16 6.05 -16.68
CA ILE A 203 -30.12 5.52 -15.70
C ILE A 203 -31.13 6.61 -15.34
N VAL A 204 -32.13 6.79 -16.20
CA VAL A 204 -33.14 7.85 -16.07
C VAL A 204 -34.52 7.35 -15.64
N GLU A 205 -34.82 6.06 -15.85
CA GLU A 205 -36.13 5.50 -15.53
C GLU A 205 -36.30 5.27 -14.01
N PRO A 206 -37.37 5.77 -13.36
CA PRO A 206 -37.59 5.61 -11.92
C PRO A 206 -37.58 4.15 -11.44
N GLY A 207 -38.04 3.21 -12.26
CA GLY A 207 -38.01 1.78 -11.96
C GLY A 207 -36.58 1.25 -11.79
N ASN A 208 -35.65 1.69 -12.63
CA ASN A 208 -34.25 1.27 -12.59
C ASN A 208 -33.52 1.90 -11.41
N ILE A 209 -33.80 3.18 -11.11
CA ILE A 209 -33.30 3.85 -9.91
C ILE A 209 -33.76 3.13 -8.64
N ASN A 210 -35.06 2.81 -8.55
CA ASN A 210 -35.61 2.07 -7.42
C ASN A 210 -34.99 0.67 -7.28
N LYS A 211 -34.70 0.00 -8.41
CA LYS A 211 -33.98 -1.28 -8.40
C LYS A 211 -32.60 -1.14 -7.76
N ILE A 212 -31.82 -0.11 -8.14
CA ILE A 212 -30.50 0.18 -7.56
C ILE A 212 -30.61 0.44 -6.06
N ILE A 213 -31.51 1.33 -5.65
CA ILE A 213 -31.74 1.66 -4.22
C ILE A 213 -32.12 0.40 -3.44
N SER A 214 -32.97 -0.46 -4.01
CA SER A 214 -33.36 -1.72 -3.37
C SER A 214 -32.20 -2.71 -3.26
N GLY A 215 -31.29 -2.73 -4.23
CA GLY A 215 -30.10 -3.58 -4.28
C GLY A 215 -28.98 -3.15 -3.33
N LEU A 216 -28.86 -1.85 -3.01
CA LEU A 216 -27.87 -1.37 -2.04
C LEU A 216 -28.08 -2.02 -0.66
N SER A 217 -27.01 -2.53 -0.06
CA SER A 217 -27.04 -3.16 1.26
C SER A 217 -27.32 -2.13 2.36
N ALA A 218 -27.97 -2.53 3.46
CA ALA A 218 -28.12 -1.63 4.61
C ALA A 218 -26.80 -1.57 5.39
N ARG A 219 -26.18 -0.39 5.47
CA ARG A 219 -24.87 -0.20 6.11
C ARG A 219 -25.01 0.10 7.62
N ARG A 220 -25.65 -0.81 8.37
CA ARG A 220 -25.82 -0.68 9.84
C ARG A 220 -24.47 -0.81 10.54
N ASP A 221 -24.13 0.15 11.40
CA ASP A 221 -22.85 0.22 12.13
C ASP A 221 -21.58 0.35 11.25
N LEU A 222 -21.75 0.58 9.96
CA LEU A 222 -20.70 0.86 8.99
C LEU A 222 -20.67 2.35 8.64
N PRO A 223 -19.54 2.88 8.11
CA PRO A 223 -19.53 4.21 7.52
C PRO A 223 -20.65 4.39 6.48
N LYS A 224 -21.13 5.63 6.33
CA LYS A 224 -22.14 5.98 5.34
C LYS A 224 -21.64 5.66 3.94
N GLY A 225 -22.46 5.01 3.12
CA GLY A 225 -22.19 4.76 1.70
C GLY A 225 -22.50 5.98 0.86
N ILE A 226 -21.82 6.12 -0.27
CA ILE A 226 -21.99 7.24 -1.18
C ILE A 226 -22.50 6.71 -2.51
N VAL A 227 -23.55 7.31 -3.06
CA VAL A 227 -24.05 7.01 -4.40
C VAL A 227 -24.38 8.28 -5.18
N PHE A 228 -23.68 8.53 -6.28
CA PHE A 228 -23.90 9.71 -7.11
C PHE A 228 -24.79 9.40 -8.31
N PHE A 229 -25.75 10.28 -8.59
CA PHE A 229 -26.64 10.25 -9.77
C PHE A 229 -26.58 11.56 -10.57
N GLU A 230 -25.63 12.46 -10.26
CA GLU A 230 -25.67 13.84 -10.73
C GLU A 230 -25.74 13.94 -12.26
N HIS A 231 -26.52 14.91 -12.73
CA HIS A 231 -26.88 15.17 -14.14
C HIS A 231 -27.61 14.05 -14.89
N SER A 232 -27.57 12.79 -14.43
CA SER A 232 -28.36 11.70 -14.99
C SER A 232 -29.83 11.83 -14.65
N VAL A 233 -30.14 12.13 -13.38
CA VAL A 233 -31.52 12.22 -12.89
C VAL A 233 -31.60 12.92 -11.54
N GLU A 234 -32.62 13.75 -11.34
CA GLU A 234 -32.94 14.29 -10.01
C GLU A 234 -33.75 13.25 -9.22
N LEU A 235 -33.21 12.78 -8.10
CA LEU A 235 -33.89 11.79 -7.24
C LEU A 235 -35.11 12.39 -6.55
N ALA A 236 -36.23 11.68 -6.57
CA ALA A 236 -37.41 12.04 -5.80
C ALA A 236 -37.15 11.94 -4.29
N SER A 237 -37.87 12.71 -3.46
CA SER A 237 -37.69 12.71 -2.01
C SER A 237 -37.79 11.32 -1.37
N GLU A 238 -38.71 10.48 -1.86
CA GLU A 238 -38.89 9.10 -1.39
C GLU A 238 -37.66 8.23 -1.66
N GLN A 239 -36.99 8.43 -2.80
CA GLN A 239 -35.78 7.73 -3.19
C GLN A 239 -34.59 8.14 -2.30
N LYS A 240 -34.43 9.45 -2.09
CA LYS A 240 -33.42 9.99 -1.15
C LYS A 240 -33.62 9.46 0.26
N MET A 241 -34.87 9.40 0.74
CA MET A 241 -35.21 8.84 2.05
C MET A 241 -34.94 7.34 2.15
N ALA A 242 -35.21 6.56 1.10
CA ALA A 242 -34.92 5.14 1.06
C ALA A 242 -33.41 4.85 1.11
N LEU A 243 -32.60 5.69 0.46
CA LEU A 243 -31.14 5.66 0.52
C LEU A 243 -30.64 5.99 1.92
N LEU A 244 -31.12 7.10 2.49
CA LEU A 244 -30.76 7.52 3.85
C LEU A 244 -31.10 6.45 4.90
N ALA A 245 -32.26 5.80 4.80
CA ALA A 245 -32.67 4.72 5.70
C ALA A 245 -31.74 3.50 5.64
N LYS A 246 -31.03 3.32 4.54
CA LYS A 246 -30.00 2.28 4.36
C LYS A 246 -28.59 2.77 4.70
N ASN A 247 -28.44 4.01 5.18
CA ASN A 247 -27.16 4.68 5.44
C ASN A 247 -26.33 4.92 4.15
N TRP A 248 -27.03 5.28 3.06
CA TRP A 248 -26.47 5.71 1.78
C TRP A 248 -26.83 7.17 1.48
N TRP A 249 -25.97 7.88 0.77
CA TRP A 249 -26.13 9.31 0.55
C TRP A 249 -25.77 9.77 -0.86
N THR A 250 -26.46 10.79 -1.38
CA THR A 250 -26.67 10.99 -2.83
C THR A 250 -26.59 12.39 -3.40
N ASP A 251 -26.42 13.42 -2.57
CA ASP A 251 -26.37 14.80 -3.04
C ASP A 251 -24.90 15.23 -3.06
N GLY A 252 -24.35 15.59 -4.22
CA GLY A 252 -23.08 16.32 -4.27
C GLY A 252 -23.31 17.76 -3.84
N ILE A 253 -22.41 18.24 -3.00
CA ILE A 253 -21.98 19.62 -2.65
C ILE A 253 -22.95 20.83 -2.67
N SER A 254 -24.07 20.93 -3.40
CA SER A 254 -24.72 22.24 -3.64
C SER A 254 -26.15 22.49 -3.16
N ALA A 255 -26.82 21.59 -2.44
CA ALA A 255 -28.15 21.94 -1.92
C ALA A 255 -28.55 21.14 -0.67
N MET A 256 -28.36 21.71 0.53
CA MET A 256 -29.33 21.69 1.65
C MET A 256 -28.88 22.70 2.73
N ALA A 257 -29.13 23.98 2.50
CA ALA A 257 -29.63 24.81 3.61
C ALA A 257 -31.01 24.25 3.96
N ASP A 258 -31.27 23.97 5.23
CA ASP A 258 -32.53 23.43 5.77
C ASP A 258 -32.74 21.91 5.66
N THR A 259 -31.96 21.14 6.44
CA THR A 259 -32.48 19.94 7.11
C THR A 259 -32.17 19.95 8.61
N PRO A 260 -33.01 19.29 9.43
CA PRO A 260 -32.97 19.39 10.89
C PRO A 260 -31.68 18.78 11.43
N SER A 261 -31.07 19.46 12.40
CA SER A 261 -29.85 19.01 13.05
C SER A 261 -29.97 17.58 13.58
N TYR A 262 -29.24 16.67 12.95
CA TYR A 262 -28.76 15.51 13.69
C TYR A 262 -27.75 16.04 14.68
N THR A 263 -28.13 16.12 15.94
CA THR A 263 -27.19 16.35 17.03
C THR A 263 -26.23 15.18 17.06
N HIS A 264 -25.11 15.29 16.34
CA HIS A 264 -23.92 14.55 16.70
C HIS A 264 -23.72 14.85 18.19
N THR A 265 -23.67 13.83 19.03
CA THR A 265 -23.05 13.98 20.36
C THR A 265 -21.76 14.74 20.14
N SER A 266 -21.58 15.88 20.83
CA SER A 266 -20.49 16.85 20.64
C SER A 266 -19.14 16.15 20.44
N SER A 267 -18.80 15.90 19.17
CA SER A 267 -17.53 15.30 18.78
C SER A 267 -16.56 16.45 18.61
N GLU A 268 -15.37 16.33 19.17
CA GLU A 268 -14.39 17.39 19.10
C GLU A 268 -12.98 16.84 19.26
N ILE A 269 -12.02 17.57 18.68
CA ILE A 269 -10.60 17.45 18.97
C ILE A 269 -10.17 18.79 19.55
N THR A 270 -9.64 18.78 20.76
CA THR A 270 -9.11 19.98 21.42
C THR A 270 -7.59 19.88 21.47
N PHE A 271 -6.88 20.97 21.19
CA PHE A 271 -5.43 21.03 21.32
C PHE A 271 -4.98 22.38 21.87
N THR A 272 -3.76 22.43 22.39
CA THR A 272 -3.13 23.69 22.82
C THR A 272 -1.97 24.06 21.93
N THR A 273 -1.73 25.35 21.70
CA THR A 273 -0.64 25.85 20.85
C THR A 273 0.17 26.96 21.54
N THR A 274 1.45 27.08 21.19
CA THR A 274 2.30 28.22 21.59
C THR A 274 2.23 29.42 20.64
N LEU A 275 1.44 29.32 19.56
CA LEU A 275 1.29 30.42 18.60
C LEU A 275 0.80 31.69 19.32
N PRO A 276 1.46 32.84 19.12
CA PRO A 276 0.94 34.12 19.55
C PRO A 276 -0.44 34.41 18.97
N GLN A 277 -1.25 35.18 19.70
CA GLN A 277 -2.54 35.67 19.23
C GLN A 277 -2.38 36.40 17.88
N GLY A 278 -3.23 36.04 16.90
CA GLY A 278 -3.25 36.59 15.54
C GLY A 278 -2.36 35.88 14.52
N GLU A 279 -1.54 34.92 14.95
CA GLU A 279 -0.73 34.07 14.06
C GLU A 279 -1.56 32.89 13.51
N GLU A 280 -1.11 32.31 12.39
CA GLU A 280 -1.84 31.25 11.69
C GLU A 280 -1.34 29.86 12.05
N ILE A 281 -2.27 28.96 12.40
CA ILE A 281 -2.00 27.52 12.53
C ILE A 281 -2.35 26.78 11.23
N GLU A 282 -1.44 25.92 10.77
CA GLU A 282 -1.71 24.97 9.67
C GLU A 282 -2.45 23.76 10.22
N LEU A 283 -3.64 23.48 9.67
CA LEU A 283 -4.40 22.27 9.95
C LEU A 283 -4.92 21.67 8.64
N MET A 284 -4.94 20.35 8.59
CA MET A 284 -5.66 19.58 7.56
C MET A 284 -6.72 18.76 8.27
N VAL A 285 -7.97 18.96 7.90
CA VAL A 285 -9.11 18.26 8.49
C VAL A 285 -9.87 17.56 7.39
N ASN A 286 -10.35 16.35 7.65
CA ASN A 286 -11.34 15.69 6.79
C ASN A 286 -12.42 15.03 7.66
N VAL A 287 -13.62 14.90 7.10
CA VAL A 287 -14.84 14.50 7.80
C VAL A 287 -15.41 13.22 7.24
N LEU A 288 -16.32 12.59 7.99
CA LEU A 288 -16.88 11.29 7.61
C LEU A 288 -17.73 11.36 6.34
N SER A 289 -18.43 12.47 6.13
CA SER A 289 -19.25 12.73 4.95
C SER A 289 -19.36 14.23 4.69
N GLU A 290 -19.50 14.65 3.43
CA GLU A 290 -19.80 16.04 3.03
C GLU A 290 -20.95 16.73 3.85
N GLY A 291 -21.88 15.96 4.43
CA GLY A 291 -23.03 16.50 5.17
C GLY A 291 -22.65 16.91 6.59
N ASP A 292 -21.48 16.46 7.01
CA ASP A 292 -20.83 16.86 8.25
C ASP A 292 -20.00 18.14 8.06
N LEU A 293 -19.70 18.59 6.83
CA LEU A 293 -18.87 19.79 6.57
C LEU A 293 -19.45 21.01 7.27
N GLN A 294 -20.75 21.24 7.12
CA GLN A 294 -21.46 22.36 7.75
C GLN A 294 -21.53 22.27 9.29
N ASN A 295 -21.30 21.07 9.85
CA ASN A 295 -21.28 20.81 11.28
C ASN A 295 -19.86 20.86 11.87
N VAL A 296 -18.84 21.05 11.03
CA VAL A 296 -17.43 21.10 11.42
C VAL A 296 -16.95 22.54 11.36
N TRP A 297 -16.42 23.01 12.48
CA TRP A 297 -15.95 24.38 12.66
C TRP A 297 -14.82 24.38 13.69
N ILE A 298 -14.06 25.46 13.73
CA ILE A 298 -12.88 25.61 14.57
C ILE A 298 -13.04 26.77 15.53
N ASP A 299 -13.18 26.47 16.81
CA ASP A 299 -13.21 27.46 17.89
C ASP A 299 -11.79 28.01 18.09
N LEU A 300 -11.53 29.18 17.52
CA LEU A 300 -10.23 29.85 17.47
C LEU A 300 -10.00 30.74 18.70
N ASN A 301 -11.07 31.18 19.35
CA ASN A 301 -11.04 32.09 20.50
C ASN A 301 -11.43 31.43 21.85
N ALA A 302 -11.73 30.14 21.83
CA ALA A 302 -12.13 29.31 22.97
C ALA A 302 -13.42 29.76 23.66
N ASN A 303 -14.36 30.36 22.93
CA ASN A 303 -15.64 30.83 23.48
C ASN A 303 -16.76 29.76 23.42
N GLY A 304 -16.54 28.65 22.70
CA GLY A 304 -17.50 27.57 22.51
C GLY A 304 -18.71 27.91 21.62
N VAL A 305 -18.62 28.96 20.82
CA VAL A 305 -19.65 29.49 19.93
C VAL A 305 -19.05 29.69 18.55
N ARG A 306 -19.68 29.13 17.51
CA ARG A 306 -19.24 29.29 16.13
C ARG A 306 -19.38 30.75 15.68
N ASP A 307 -18.25 31.43 15.51
CA ASP A 307 -18.18 32.78 14.94
C ASP A 307 -18.04 32.76 13.40
N ASP A 308 -18.22 33.92 12.75
CA ASP A 308 -18.23 34.04 11.27
C ASP A 308 -16.87 33.69 10.63
N ASP A 309 -15.76 33.83 11.36
CA ASP A 309 -14.39 33.55 10.92
C ASP A 309 -13.85 32.17 11.36
N GLU A 310 -14.72 31.34 11.95
CA GLU A 310 -14.40 30.03 12.52
C GLU A 310 -14.82 28.85 11.63
N GLU A 311 -15.09 29.12 10.35
CA GLU A 311 -15.37 28.09 9.36
C GLU A 311 -14.07 27.36 8.95
N ILE A 312 -14.14 26.02 8.85
CA ILE A 312 -13.08 25.24 8.20
C ILE A 312 -13.15 25.49 6.70
N THR A 313 -12.19 26.26 6.18
CA THR A 313 -12.14 26.71 4.79
C THR A 313 -11.73 25.64 3.77
N THR A 314 -11.06 24.57 4.19
CA THR A 314 -10.57 23.50 3.31
C THR A 314 -10.68 22.14 3.99
N PHE A 315 -11.06 21.11 3.24
CA PHE A 315 -11.13 19.73 3.71
C PHE A 315 -10.27 18.82 2.85
N GLY A 316 -9.44 17.98 3.46
CA GLY A 316 -8.46 17.16 2.77
C GLY A 316 -7.20 17.90 2.30
N ASP A 317 -7.22 19.23 2.33
CA ASP A 317 -6.10 20.13 2.03
C ASP A 317 -5.67 20.93 3.28
N LYS A 318 -4.56 21.67 3.16
CA LYS A 318 -4.02 22.55 4.20
C LYS A 318 -4.82 23.85 4.30
N GLY A 319 -5.41 24.07 5.47
CA GLY A 319 -6.01 25.34 5.88
C GLY A 319 -5.12 26.09 6.86
N TYR A 320 -5.22 27.41 6.86
CA TYR A 320 -4.48 28.32 7.75
C TYR A 320 -5.48 29.15 8.54
N TYR A 321 -5.42 29.05 9.88
CA TYR A 321 -6.43 29.62 10.77
C TYR A 321 -5.78 30.54 11.81
N ARG A 322 -6.26 31.77 11.93
CA ARG A 322 -5.70 32.76 12.87
C ARG A 322 -6.14 32.43 14.29
N VAL A 323 -5.20 32.08 15.16
CA VAL A 323 -5.53 31.71 16.54
C VAL A 323 -5.76 32.95 17.39
N ASP A 324 -6.80 32.94 18.22
CA ASP A 324 -7.10 34.00 19.18
C ASP A 324 -7.00 33.52 20.65
N ALA A 325 -6.89 32.21 20.84
CA ALA A 325 -6.68 31.55 22.13
C ALA A 325 -5.54 30.52 22.06
N ALA A 326 -4.99 30.18 23.23
CA ALA A 326 -3.98 29.14 23.35
C ALA A 326 -4.56 27.72 23.27
N THR A 327 -5.87 27.57 23.48
CA THR A 327 -6.62 26.31 23.35
C THR A 327 -7.58 26.44 22.20
N ILE A 328 -7.53 25.50 21.26
CA ILE A 328 -8.32 25.50 20.04
C ILE A 328 -9.13 24.21 20.01
N THR A 329 -10.40 24.29 19.62
CA THR A 329 -11.26 23.10 19.50
C THR A 329 -11.82 23.00 18.10
N VAL A 330 -11.55 21.90 17.41
CA VAL A 330 -12.23 21.57 16.16
C VAL A 330 -13.43 20.70 16.51
N HIS A 331 -14.63 21.24 16.28
CA HIS A 331 -15.89 20.55 16.51
C HIS A 331 -16.30 19.75 15.27
N GLY A 332 -16.94 18.61 15.47
CA GLY A 332 -17.50 17.75 14.42
C GLY A 332 -16.91 16.34 14.33
N PRO A 333 -17.47 15.48 13.47
CA PRO A 333 -17.04 14.08 13.29
C PRO A 333 -15.80 13.99 12.38
N ILE A 334 -14.65 14.33 12.95
CA ILE A 334 -13.37 14.40 12.24
C ILE A 334 -12.83 12.98 12.00
N ILE A 335 -12.53 12.61 10.75
CA ILE A 335 -11.88 11.32 10.43
C ILE A 335 -10.39 11.46 10.17
N PHE A 336 -9.94 12.66 9.79
CA PHE A 336 -8.55 12.98 9.51
C PHE A 336 -8.24 14.29 10.20
N PHE A 337 -7.19 14.29 11.00
CA PHE A 337 -6.65 15.49 11.61
C PHE A 337 -5.14 15.46 11.41
N ALA A 338 -4.60 16.49 10.75
CA ALA A 338 -3.17 16.66 10.63
C ALA A 338 -2.72 18.10 10.87
N SER A 339 -1.52 18.23 11.42
CA SER A 339 -0.72 19.45 11.41
C SER A 339 0.73 19.05 11.14
N THR A 340 1.25 19.45 9.97
CA THR A 340 2.49 18.87 9.41
C THR A 340 3.61 19.89 9.25
N ASN A 341 3.46 21.06 9.85
CA ASN A 341 4.45 22.11 9.77
C ASN A 341 5.72 21.69 10.53
N ALA A 342 6.90 21.95 9.96
CA ALA A 342 8.19 21.54 10.55
C ALA A 342 8.50 22.20 11.91
N GLN A 343 7.72 23.22 12.29
CA GLN A 343 7.70 23.80 13.64
C GLN A 343 6.26 23.74 14.14
N ASN A 344 5.75 22.53 14.36
CA ASN A 344 4.40 22.36 14.86
C ASN A 344 4.31 22.86 16.31
N GLN A 345 3.57 23.94 16.51
CA GLN A 345 3.47 24.63 17.79
C GLN A 345 2.40 24.04 18.72
N ILE A 346 1.79 22.91 18.34
CA ILE A 346 0.90 22.16 19.22
C ILE A 346 1.70 21.58 20.40
N THR A 347 1.17 21.75 21.62
CA THR A 347 1.78 21.31 22.89
C THR A 347 0.99 20.23 23.61
N SER A 348 -0.29 20.08 23.29
CA SER A 348 -1.13 18.99 23.77
C SER A 348 -2.28 18.75 22.80
N ILE A 349 -2.83 17.55 22.78
CA ILE A 349 -4.00 17.20 21.97
C ILE A 349 -4.87 16.17 22.72
N ASP A 350 -6.18 16.38 22.71
CA ASP A 350 -7.20 15.48 23.23
C ASP A 350 -8.14 15.06 22.11
N THR A 351 -8.05 13.79 21.71
CA THR A 351 -8.86 13.18 20.66
C THR A 351 -9.98 12.29 21.20
N ARG A 352 -10.14 12.19 22.53
CA ARG A 352 -11.00 11.18 23.16
C ARG A 352 -12.47 11.37 22.89
N LYS A 353 -12.88 12.62 22.63
CA LYS A 353 -14.25 12.99 22.26
C LYS A 353 -14.55 12.80 20.76
N ASN A 354 -13.56 12.38 19.97
CA ASN A 354 -13.74 12.12 18.54
C ASN A 354 -13.61 10.62 18.20
N PRO A 355 -14.68 9.81 18.31
CA PRO A 355 -14.64 8.37 18.04
C PRO A 355 -14.50 8.01 16.54
N TYR A 356 -14.53 9.00 15.65
CA TYR A 356 -14.50 8.81 14.20
C TYR A 356 -13.08 8.80 13.62
N LEU A 357 -12.09 9.26 14.38
CA LEU A 357 -10.72 9.45 13.92
C LEU A 357 -10.13 8.17 13.31
N LYS A 358 -9.70 8.26 12.05
CA LYS A 358 -8.99 7.24 11.29
C LYS A 358 -7.52 7.60 11.08
N TYR A 359 -7.23 8.89 10.92
CA TYR A 359 -5.89 9.40 10.64
C TYR A 359 -5.58 10.53 11.61
N LEU A 360 -4.47 10.39 12.33
CA LEU A 360 -3.92 11.43 13.18
C LEU A 360 -2.45 11.64 12.83
N ASP A 361 -2.11 12.87 12.46
CA ASP A 361 -0.74 13.29 12.20
C ASP A 361 -0.44 14.61 12.90
N VAL A 362 0.33 14.56 13.98
CA VAL A 362 0.76 15.74 14.73
C VAL A 362 2.27 15.70 14.90
N GLN A 363 2.98 15.38 13.82
CA GLN A 363 4.42 15.35 13.82
C GLN A 363 5.05 16.68 14.24
N ASP A 364 6.27 16.60 14.79
CA ASP A 364 7.10 17.71 15.25
C ASP A 364 6.44 18.62 16.30
N ALA A 365 5.35 18.16 16.92
CA ALA A 365 4.65 18.85 17.98
C ALA A 365 5.31 18.61 19.34
N ALA A 366 5.29 19.60 20.22
CA ALA A 366 5.82 19.50 21.59
C ALA A 366 4.87 18.76 22.55
N ILE A 367 4.24 17.68 22.08
CA ILE A 367 3.30 16.85 22.83
C ILE A 367 4.08 15.84 23.67
N THR A 368 3.80 15.78 24.97
CA THR A 368 4.48 14.87 25.91
C THR A 368 3.66 13.60 26.23
N SER A 369 2.35 13.62 25.99
CA SER A 369 1.46 12.48 26.17
C SER A 369 0.22 12.59 25.28
N ILE A 370 -0.35 11.44 24.91
CA ILE A 370 -1.60 11.35 24.16
C ILE A 370 -2.37 10.11 24.57
N ASP A 371 -3.70 10.21 24.63
CA ASP A 371 -4.61 9.08 24.88
C ASP A 371 -5.48 8.83 23.65
N VAL A 372 -5.14 7.77 22.89
CA VAL A 372 -5.85 7.33 21.69
C VAL A 372 -6.84 6.19 21.96
N SER A 373 -7.13 5.88 23.24
CA SER A 373 -7.93 4.70 23.63
C SER A 373 -9.38 4.72 23.13
N LYS A 374 -9.91 5.92 22.80
CA LYS A 374 -11.26 6.10 22.26
C LYS A 374 -11.31 6.12 20.73
N ASN A 375 -10.17 6.21 20.06
CA ASN A 375 -10.09 6.27 18.61
C ASN A 375 -10.05 4.85 18.02
N LEU A 376 -11.12 4.06 18.24
CA LEU A 376 -11.20 2.64 17.84
C LEU A 376 -11.15 2.42 16.32
N LYS A 377 -11.34 3.49 15.53
CA LYS A 377 -11.26 3.48 14.07
C LYS A 377 -9.90 3.89 13.52
N LEU A 378 -8.92 4.20 14.38
CA LEU A 378 -7.61 4.69 13.98
C LEU A 378 -6.86 3.66 13.11
N GLN A 379 -6.46 4.09 11.92
CA GLN A 379 -5.74 3.32 10.90
C GLN A 379 -4.31 3.83 10.72
N ARG A 380 -4.08 5.14 10.81
CA ARG A 380 -2.73 5.72 10.76
C ARG A 380 -2.51 6.68 11.90
N LEU A 381 -1.35 6.55 12.54
CA LEU A 381 -0.89 7.42 13.61
C LEU A 381 0.54 7.84 13.33
N ASN A 382 0.74 9.15 13.16
CA ASN A 382 2.05 9.77 13.00
C ASN A 382 2.29 10.74 14.18
N LEU A 383 3.29 10.40 14.99
CA LEU A 383 3.76 11.18 16.13
C LEU A 383 5.28 11.41 16.03
N HIS A 384 5.82 11.39 14.80
CA HIS A 384 7.22 11.68 14.53
C HIS A 384 7.67 12.97 15.22
N GLY A 385 8.87 12.97 15.81
CA GLY A 385 9.48 14.18 16.36
C GLY A 385 8.78 14.76 17.59
N THR A 386 7.81 14.06 18.17
CA THR A 386 7.14 14.50 19.41
C THR A 386 7.94 14.15 20.66
N GLU A 387 7.55 14.71 21.80
CA GLU A 387 8.20 14.49 23.11
C GLU A 387 7.57 13.35 23.93
N ILE A 388 6.84 12.44 23.25
CA ILE A 388 6.17 11.33 23.89
C ILE A 388 7.19 10.28 24.37
N SER A 389 7.00 9.82 25.61
CA SER A 389 7.84 8.78 26.25
C SER A 389 7.10 7.47 26.52
N SER A 390 5.77 7.44 26.36
CA SER A 390 4.94 6.25 26.49
C SER A 390 3.69 6.36 25.60
N LEU A 391 3.28 5.26 24.98
CA LEU A 391 2.09 5.21 24.14
C LEU A 391 1.40 3.85 24.29
N ASP A 392 0.08 3.87 24.49
CA ASP A 392 -0.77 2.68 24.47
C ASP A 392 -1.64 2.69 23.20
N VAL A 393 -1.43 1.69 22.34
CA VAL A 393 -2.20 1.46 21.10
C VAL A 393 -3.05 0.19 21.14
N SER A 394 -3.23 -0.41 22.31
CA SER A 394 -3.89 -1.72 22.46
C SER A 394 -5.36 -1.75 22.02
N ASN A 395 -6.04 -0.59 22.08
CA ASN A 395 -7.42 -0.43 21.62
C ASN A 395 -7.55 -0.13 20.11
N ASN A 396 -6.44 0.22 19.44
CA ASN A 396 -6.44 0.65 18.03
C ASN A 396 -6.18 -0.55 17.11
N GLN A 397 -7.04 -1.57 17.17
CA GLN A 397 -6.85 -2.84 16.44
C GLN A 397 -6.95 -2.70 14.90
N LYS A 398 -7.42 -1.55 14.42
CA LYS A 398 -7.47 -1.20 12.99
C LYS A 398 -6.20 -0.51 12.47
N LEU A 399 -5.19 -0.31 13.33
CA LEU A 399 -3.97 0.40 12.95
C LEU A 399 -3.19 -0.38 11.87
N GLU A 400 -2.92 0.30 10.77
CA GLU A 400 -2.21 -0.17 9.57
C GLU A 400 -0.82 0.49 9.47
N SER A 401 -0.68 1.74 9.93
CA SER A 401 0.58 2.49 9.91
C SER A 401 0.83 3.18 11.24
N LEU A 402 2.04 3.01 11.77
CA LEU A 402 2.50 3.67 12.99
C LEU A 402 3.89 4.27 12.79
N ASN A 403 3.98 5.60 12.84
CA ASN A 403 5.23 6.34 12.74
C ASN A 403 5.54 7.06 14.06
N LEU A 404 6.62 6.64 14.70
CA LEU A 404 7.12 7.15 15.97
C LEU A 404 8.61 7.53 15.88
N ILE A 405 9.07 7.93 14.70
CA ILE A 405 10.49 8.28 14.51
C ILE A 405 10.89 9.41 15.47
N GLY A 406 12.02 9.27 16.16
CA GLY A 406 12.65 10.37 16.90
C GLY A 406 12.01 10.68 18.26
N ILE A 407 11.12 9.82 18.77
CA ILE A 407 10.53 10.00 20.10
C ILE A 407 11.35 9.26 21.17
N SER A 408 11.25 9.69 22.43
CA SER A 408 12.02 9.13 23.56
C SER A 408 11.42 7.83 24.14
N LEU A 409 10.86 6.96 23.30
CA LEU A 409 10.20 5.72 23.70
C LEU A 409 11.20 4.58 23.93
N SER A 410 11.07 3.84 25.03
CA SER A 410 11.92 2.67 25.34
C SER A 410 11.24 1.32 25.12
N THR A 411 9.91 1.28 25.10
CA THR A 411 9.11 0.06 24.90
C THR A 411 7.79 0.39 24.23
N ILE A 412 7.26 -0.53 23.43
CA ILE A 412 5.90 -0.46 22.89
C ILE A 412 5.32 -1.86 22.75
N ASP A 413 4.04 -2.03 23.11
CA ASP A 413 3.29 -3.25 22.82
C ASP A 413 2.39 -3.01 21.61
N ILE A 414 2.66 -3.73 20.53
CA ILE A 414 1.90 -3.71 19.28
C ILE A 414 1.19 -5.04 19.00
N THR A 415 1.13 -5.95 19.98
CA THR A 415 0.61 -7.31 19.79
C THR A 415 -0.89 -7.35 19.49
N LYS A 416 -1.62 -6.25 19.75
CA LYS A 416 -3.04 -6.07 19.42
C LYS A 416 -3.28 -5.45 18.04
N ASN A 417 -2.24 -4.90 17.41
CA ASN A 417 -2.33 -4.19 16.14
C ASN A 417 -1.99 -5.14 14.98
N GLU A 418 -2.75 -6.24 14.87
CA GLU A 418 -2.45 -7.34 13.93
C GLU A 418 -2.50 -6.91 12.45
N ARG A 419 -3.14 -5.78 12.14
CA ARG A 419 -3.25 -5.19 10.79
C ARG A 419 -2.07 -4.30 10.38
N LEU A 420 -1.08 -4.10 11.25
CA LEU A 420 0.08 -3.27 10.93
C LEU A 420 0.77 -3.75 9.65
N ASP A 421 0.94 -2.82 8.74
CA ASP A 421 1.63 -2.95 7.45
C ASP A 421 2.95 -2.17 7.47
N ALA A 422 2.94 -0.98 8.07
CA ALA A 422 4.12 -0.12 8.20
C ALA A 422 4.36 0.27 9.67
N LEU A 423 5.60 0.09 10.12
CA LEU A 423 6.05 0.47 11.45
C LEU A 423 7.41 1.16 11.38
N ASP A 424 7.47 2.39 11.86
CA ASP A 424 8.72 3.13 12.02
C ASP A 424 8.94 3.55 13.47
N LEU A 425 10.01 3.03 14.05
CA LEU A 425 10.48 3.30 15.41
C LEU A 425 11.92 3.84 15.37
N SER A 426 12.39 4.34 14.23
CA SER A 426 13.76 4.82 14.08
C SER A 426 14.04 5.98 15.03
N LEU A 427 15.30 6.15 15.45
CA LEU A 427 15.71 7.21 16.38
C LEU A 427 14.97 7.17 17.74
N THR A 428 14.50 5.99 18.17
CA THR A 428 13.95 5.77 19.52
C THR A 428 14.93 5.02 20.43
N ASN A 429 14.60 4.89 21.70
CA ASN A 429 15.40 4.17 22.70
C ASN A 429 14.97 2.70 22.87
N ILE A 430 14.23 2.13 21.92
CA ILE A 430 13.74 0.75 21.99
C ILE A 430 14.90 -0.25 21.90
N SER A 431 14.93 -1.20 22.84
CA SER A 431 15.95 -2.26 22.91
C SER A 431 15.44 -3.65 22.49
N SER A 432 14.12 -3.84 22.44
CA SER A 432 13.47 -5.06 22.00
C SER A 432 12.06 -4.75 21.49
N ILE A 433 11.61 -5.51 20.49
CA ILE A 433 10.26 -5.42 19.94
C ILE A 433 9.73 -6.82 19.63
N ASP A 434 8.46 -7.08 19.97
CA ASP A 434 7.75 -8.30 19.56
C ASP A 434 6.82 -7.99 18.38
N ILE A 435 7.20 -8.50 17.20
CA ILE A 435 6.42 -8.37 15.95
C ILE A 435 5.71 -9.68 15.57
N SER A 436 5.62 -10.67 16.47
CA SER A 436 5.13 -12.02 16.18
C SER A 436 3.65 -12.08 15.81
N LYS A 437 2.86 -11.08 16.20
CA LYS A 437 1.43 -10.95 15.88
C LYS A 437 1.17 -10.14 14.62
N ASN A 438 2.13 -9.34 14.18
CA ASN A 438 1.97 -8.38 13.09
C ASN A 438 2.37 -9.02 11.75
N LYS A 439 1.62 -10.06 11.36
CA LYS A 439 1.96 -10.93 10.21
C LYS A 439 1.97 -10.20 8.86
N TYR A 440 1.28 -9.06 8.76
CA TYR A 440 1.13 -8.27 7.54
C TYR A 440 2.15 -7.15 7.38
N ILE A 441 3.11 -6.98 8.30
CA ILE A 441 4.14 -5.94 8.18
C ILE A 441 4.94 -6.15 6.88
N ARG A 442 4.94 -5.13 6.02
CA ARG A 442 5.76 -5.01 4.82
C ARG A 442 6.94 -4.06 5.03
N SER A 443 6.80 -3.04 5.88
CA SER A 443 7.86 -2.06 6.15
C SER A 443 8.17 -1.98 7.64
N LEU A 444 9.40 -2.31 8.03
CA LEU A 444 9.89 -2.24 9.41
C LEU A 444 11.17 -1.41 9.50
N HIS A 445 11.09 -0.30 10.21
CA HIS A 445 12.20 0.64 10.37
C HIS A 445 12.54 0.78 11.85
N LEU A 446 13.76 0.40 12.19
CA LEU A 446 14.32 0.38 13.54
C LEU A 446 15.70 1.07 13.57
N GLY A 447 15.97 1.95 12.61
CA GLY A 447 17.27 2.60 12.47
C GLY A 447 17.63 3.42 13.72
N GLN A 448 18.89 3.40 14.14
CA GLN A 448 19.38 4.14 15.31
C GLN A 448 18.63 3.82 16.61
N THR A 449 18.10 2.60 16.74
CA THR A 449 17.54 2.07 18.00
C THR A 449 18.58 1.24 18.76
N GLN A 450 18.22 0.73 19.93
CA GLN A 450 19.05 -0.14 20.77
C GLN A 450 18.76 -1.64 20.57
N VAL A 451 18.05 -2.00 19.49
CA VAL A 451 17.65 -3.39 19.22
C VAL A 451 18.87 -4.28 18.95
N GLY A 452 19.15 -5.18 19.88
CA GLY A 452 20.26 -6.15 19.76
C GLY A 452 19.86 -7.50 19.15
N ARG A 453 18.56 -7.79 19.07
CA ARG A 453 17.99 -9.03 18.53
C ARG A 453 16.62 -8.75 17.92
N LEU A 454 16.32 -9.40 16.80
CA LEU A 454 15.03 -9.32 16.13
C LEU A 454 14.65 -10.70 15.57
N ASP A 455 13.41 -11.12 15.79
CA ASP A 455 12.82 -12.30 15.16
C ASP A 455 11.79 -11.85 14.12
N THR A 456 12.10 -12.06 12.84
CA THR A 456 11.23 -11.76 11.70
C THR A 456 10.52 -13.00 11.15
N GLY A 457 10.63 -14.13 11.84
CA GLY A 457 10.20 -15.43 11.33
C GLY A 457 8.69 -15.63 11.18
N ASN A 458 7.88 -14.70 11.71
CA ASN A 458 6.42 -14.67 11.56
C ASN A 458 5.94 -13.58 10.59
N ASN A 459 6.86 -12.91 9.87
CA ASN A 459 6.56 -11.76 9.02
C ASN A 459 6.98 -12.07 7.56
N PRO A 460 6.35 -13.04 6.89
CA PRO A 460 6.78 -13.51 5.56
C PRO A 460 6.65 -12.43 4.46
N PHE A 461 5.77 -11.45 4.65
CA PHE A 461 5.52 -10.35 3.71
C PHE A 461 6.46 -9.15 3.87
N LEU A 462 7.46 -9.23 4.75
CA LEU A 462 8.42 -8.14 4.96
C LEU A 462 9.17 -7.80 3.67
N ARG A 463 9.03 -6.57 3.19
CA ARG A 463 9.65 -6.03 1.95
C ARG A 463 10.81 -5.10 2.23
N SER A 464 10.70 -4.28 3.28
CA SER A 464 11.71 -3.30 3.67
C SER A 464 12.05 -3.48 5.14
N LEU A 465 13.34 -3.69 5.42
CA LEU A 465 13.88 -3.80 6.76
C LEU A 465 15.06 -2.84 6.92
N ASN A 466 14.90 -1.84 7.78
CA ASN A 466 15.97 -0.93 8.18
C ASN A 466 16.38 -1.19 9.64
N LEU A 467 17.61 -1.63 9.81
CA LEU A 467 18.29 -1.89 11.08
C LEU A 467 19.56 -1.03 11.23
N SER A 468 19.72 0.00 10.42
CA SER A 468 20.92 0.84 10.41
C SER A 468 21.27 1.36 11.81
N HIS A 469 22.55 1.35 12.17
CA HIS A 469 23.09 1.84 13.43
C HIS A 469 22.43 1.23 14.68
N THR A 470 22.04 -0.05 14.60
CA THR A 470 21.59 -0.83 15.77
C THR A 470 22.70 -1.78 16.25
N PRO A 471 22.71 -2.20 17.53
CA PRO A 471 23.74 -3.10 18.05
C PRO A 471 23.58 -4.57 17.59
N ILE A 472 22.63 -4.87 16.69
CA ILE A 472 22.34 -6.24 16.24
C ILE A 472 23.58 -6.92 15.63
N ALA A 473 23.83 -8.16 16.05
CA ALA A 473 25.00 -8.93 15.62
C ALA A 473 24.65 -10.17 14.78
N SER A 474 23.39 -10.59 14.81
CA SER A 474 22.89 -11.73 14.03
C SER A 474 21.48 -11.45 13.55
N LEU A 475 21.21 -11.75 12.28
CA LEU A 475 19.91 -11.58 11.67
C LEU A 475 19.54 -12.85 10.90
N ARG A 476 18.31 -13.33 11.10
CA ARG A 476 17.75 -14.51 10.42
C ARG A 476 16.59 -14.05 9.56
N ILE A 477 16.75 -14.14 8.24
CA ILE A 477 15.80 -13.63 7.24
C ILE A 477 15.38 -14.71 6.24
N GLU A 478 15.64 -15.98 6.53
CA GLU A 478 15.39 -17.10 5.60
C GLU A 478 13.91 -17.31 5.26
N LYS A 479 13.01 -16.71 6.05
CA LYS A 479 11.55 -16.74 5.87
C LYS A 479 10.98 -15.48 5.21
N ASN A 480 11.77 -14.42 5.07
CA ASN A 480 11.32 -13.13 4.51
C ASN A 480 11.51 -13.14 2.98
N LEU A 481 10.75 -14.01 2.29
CA LEU A 481 10.93 -14.29 0.85
C LEU A 481 10.60 -13.09 -0.05
N SER A 482 9.80 -12.15 0.45
CA SER A 482 9.42 -10.89 -0.22
C SER A 482 10.38 -9.72 0.05
N LEU A 483 11.50 -9.94 0.74
CA LEU A 483 12.41 -8.87 1.13
C LEU A 483 13.11 -8.26 -0.10
N LYS A 484 12.90 -6.96 -0.32
CA LYS A 484 13.48 -6.15 -1.41
C LYS A 484 14.58 -5.21 -0.93
N ASN A 485 14.38 -4.59 0.23
CA ASN A 485 15.30 -3.59 0.79
C ASN A 485 15.77 -4.05 2.17
N LEU A 486 17.09 -4.18 2.31
CA LEU A 486 17.74 -4.47 3.59
C LEU A 486 18.84 -3.44 3.85
N ASP A 487 18.62 -2.58 4.85
CA ASP A 487 19.64 -1.66 5.36
C ASP A 487 20.11 -2.15 6.74
N VAL A 488 21.37 -2.55 6.82
CA VAL A 488 22.03 -2.97 8.06
C VAL A 488 23.31 -2.16 8.31
N ARG A 489 23.38 -0.93 7.78
CA ARG A 489 24.55 -0.07 7.93
C ARG A 489 24.96 0.10 9.39
N GLY A 490 26.25 0.07 9.69
CA GLY A 490 26.77 0.33 11.05
C GLY A 490 26.25 -0.64 12.12
N THR A 491 25.81 -1.83 11.73
CA THR A 491 25.47 -2.92 12.66
C THR A 491 26.68 -3.80 12.96
N ASN A 492 26.54 -4.72 13.93
CA ASN A 492 27.59 -5.68 14.30
C ASN A 492 27.47 -7.02 13.56
N ILE A 493 26.75 -7.07 12.43
CA ILE A 493 26.52 -8.29 11.65
C ILE A 493 27.83 -8.73 10.97
N SER A 494 28.35 -9.91 11.36
CA SER A 494 29.58 -10.49 10.80
C SER A 494 29.33 -11.61 9.79
N ALA A 495 28.12 -12.16 9.77
CA ALA A 495 27.63 -13.13 8.80
C ALA A 495 26.16 -12.86 8.48
N LEU A 496 25.81 -12.90 7.20
CA LEU A 496 24.45 -12.67 6.71
C LEU A 496 24.16 -13.65 5.58
N ASP A 497 23.10 -14.44 5.75
CA ASP A 497 22.59 -15.34 4.72
C ASP A 497 21.41 -14.68 4.00
N VAL A 498 21.58 -14.39 2.72
CA VAL A 498 20.57 -13.79 1.83
C VAL A 498 20.10 -14.76 0.74
N TRP A 499 20.45 -16.06 0.84
CA TRP A 499 20.21 -17.05 -0.21
C TRP A 499 18.73 -17.21 -0.59
N ASN A 500 17.84 -17.15 0.39
CA ASN A 500 16.39 -17.27 0.19
C ASN A 500 15.73 -15.94 -0.22
N ASN A 501 16.40 -14.81 -0.06
CA ASN A 501 15.85 -13.48 -0.33
C ASN A 501 16.09 -13.10 -1.80
N ILE A 502 15.57 -13.93 -2.72
CA ILE A 502 15.87 -13.82 -4.15
C ILE A 502 15.39 -12.51 -4.77
N HIS A 503 14.38 -11.86 -4.17
CA HIS A 503 13.80 -10.57 -4.56
C HIS A 503 14.57 -9.36 -4.04
N LEU A 504 15.71 -9.56 -3.37
CA LEU A 504 16.49 -8.46 -2.83
C LEU A 504 16.99 -7.55 -3.96
N GLU A 505 16.59 -6.29 -3.91
CA GLU A 505 16.92 -5.23 -4.87
C GLU A 505 18.02 -4.32 -4.30
N ARG A 506 17.95 -4.02 -3.00
CA ARG A 506 18.81 -3.06 -2.32
C ARG A 506 19.39 -3.68 -1.06
N LEU A 507 20.72 -3.78 -0.98
CA LEU A 507 21.45 -4.27 0.19
C LEU A 507 22.50 -3.24 0.63
N ASP A 508 22.34 -2.70 1.83
CA ASP A 508 23.31 -1.76 2.40
C ASP A 508 24.01 -2.36 3.63
N LEU A 509 25.30 -2.65 3.47
CA LEU A 509 26.20 -3.26 4.45
C LEU A 509 27.27 -2.26 4.94
N HIS A 510 27.14 -0.96 4.64
CA HIS A 510 28.18 0.00 4.96
C HIS A 510 28.55 -0.03 6.45
N GLY A 511 29.84 -0.16 6.76
CA GLY A 511 30.35 -0.15 8.13
C GLY A 511 30.02 -1.40 8.96
N THR A 512 29.66 -2.52 8.32
CA THR A 512 29.45 -3.81 9.02
C THR A 512 30.75 -4.63 9.08
N PRO A 513 30.94 -5.47 10.13
CA PRO A 513 32.08 -6.39 10.22
C PRO A 513 31.86 -7.69 9.41
N ILE A 514 31.13 -7.64 8.31
CA ILE A 514 30.81 -8.80 7.47
C ILE A 514 32.10 -9.45 6.93
N THR A 515 32.17 -10.78 6.99
CA THR A 515 33.38 -11.55 6.59
C THR A 515 33.23 -12.29 5.27
N SER A 516 32.01 -12.63 4.88
CA SER A 516 31.66 -13.29 3.62
C SER A 516 30.23 -12.93 3.22
N LEU A 517 29.93 -12.93 1.93
CA LEU A 517 28.60 -12.70 1.40
C LEU A 517 28.43 -13.45 0.07
N ASP A 518 27.37 -14.24 -0.05
CA ASP A 518 27.01 -14.93 -1.29
C ASP A 518 25.77 -14.27 -1.88
N LEU A 519 25.92 -13.67 -3.07
CA LEU A 519 24.85 -13.00 -3.80
C LEU A 519 24.34 -13.79 -5.01
N SER A 520 24.75 -15.05 -5.16
CA SER A 520 24.46 -15.87 -6.35
C SER A 520 22.97 -16.12 -6.60
N LYS A 521 22.11 -15.89 -5.60
CA LYS A 521 20.64 -16.01 -5.70
C LYS A 521 19.91 -14.67 -5.78
N ASN A 522 20.56 -13.55 -5.49
CA ASN A 522 19.93 -12.22 -5.45
C ASN A 522 19.93 -11.61 -6.85
N ILE A 523 19.22 -12.25 -7.77
CA ILE A 523 19.24 -11.91 -9.20
C ILE A 523 18.60 -10.55 -9.52
N PHE A 524 17.87 -9.95 -8.58
CA PHE A 524 17.24 -8.63 -8.74
C PHE A 524 18.05 -7.47 -8.16
N LEU A 525 19.14 -7.77 -7.46
CA LEU A 525 19.97 -6.78 -6.78
C LEU A 525 20.43 -5.71 -7.77
N ASN A 526 20.09 -4.47 -7.49
CA ASN A 526 20.40 -3.27 -8.27
C ASN A 526 21.24 -2.27 -7.48
N PHE A 527 21.34 -2.43 -6.17
CA PHE A 527 22.20 -1.62 -5.32
C PHE A 527 22.86 -2.50 -4.26
N LEU A 528 24.18 -2.37 -4.16
CA LEU A 528 24.98 -2.97 -3.11
C LEU A 528 25.94 -1.94 -2.58
N ASN A 529 25.92 -1.71 -1.27
CA ASN A 529 26.90 -0.88 -0.60
C ASN A 529 27.71 -1.73 0.39
N VAL A 530 29.01 -1.80 0.18
CA VAL A 530 29.99 -2.52 1.04
C VAL A 530 31.11 -1.59 1.52
N GLU A 531 30.89 -0.28 1.51
CA GLU A 531 31.83 0.70 2.06
C GLU A 531 32.14 0.42 3.54
N HIS A 532 33.35 0.73 3.99
CA HIS A 532 33.82 0.52 5.37
C HIS A 532 33.67 -0.92 5.92
N THR A 533 33.61 -1.95 5.06
CA THR A 533 33.57 -3.37 5.46
C THR A 533 34.97 -3.95 5.66
N SER A 534 35.66 -3.48 6.70
CA SER A 534 37.09 -3.76 6.93
C SER A 534 37.45 -5.25 7.09
N GLN A 535 36.50 -6.09 7.51
CA GLN A 535 36.71 -7.52 7.75
C GLN A 535 36.56 -8.40 6.48
N LEU A 536 36.09 -7.83 5.37
CA LEU A 536 36.06 -8.54 4.09
C LEU A 536 37.48 -8.70 3.53
N SER A 537 37.93 -9.94 3.38
CA SER A 537 39.21 -10.26 2.74
C SER A 537 39.18 -9.90 1.24
N LEU A 538 40.36 -9.71 0.62
CA LEU A 538 40.44 -9.44 -0.82
C LEU A 538 39.84 -10.59 -1.67
N GLU A 539 39.95 -11.83 -1.22
CA GLU A 539 39.37 -12.99 -1.88
C GLU A 539 37.83 -12.94 -1.85
N GLU A 540 37.24 -12.64 -0.69
CA GLU A 540 35.79 -12.54 -0.53
C GLU A 540 35.22 -11.34 -1.30
N LYS A 541 35.94 -10.22 -1.34
CA LYS A 541 35.59 -9.06 -2.18
C LYS A 541 35.50 -9.44 -3.67
N ASN A 542 36.46 -10.23 -4.16
CA ASN A 542 36.42 -10.77 -5.52
C ASN A 542 35.23 -11.70 -5.76
N LYS A 543 34.90 -12.55 -4.77
CA LYS A 543 33.71 -13.42 -4.84
C LYS A 543 32.43 -12.61 -4.91
N ILE A 544 32.31 -11.52 -4.14
CA ILE A 544 31.15 -10.62 -4.20
C ILE A 544 30.98 -10.07 -5.62
N ILE A 545 32.02 -9.46 -6.22
CA ILE A 545 31.96 -8.89 -7.58
C ILE A 545 31.58 -9.95 -8.63
N THR A 546 32.15 -11.16 -8.51
CA THR A 546 31.83 -12.26 -9.42
C THR A 546 30.44 -12.85 -9.19
N SER A 547 29.89 -12.76 -7.98
CA SER A 547 28.53 -13.21 -7.63
C SER A 547 27.42 -12.20 -7.94
N LEU A 548 27.76 -10.92 -8.16
CA LEU A 548 26.77 -9.92 -8.57
C LEU A 548 26.01 -10.36 -9.83
N PRO A 549 24.70 -10.08 -9.91
CA PRO A 549 23.89 -10.53 -11.03
C PRO A 549 24.28 -9.83 -12.33
N ASP A 550 24.12 -10.53 -13.45
CA ASP A 550 24.17 -9.92 -14.79
C ASP A 550 22.90 -9.11 -15.01
N ARG A 551 23.07 -7.79 -15.20
CA ARG A 551 21.99 -6.82 -15.40
C ARG A 551 21.92 -6.30 -16.83
N LYS A 552 22.53 -6.96 -17.82
CA LYS A 552 22.35 -6.57 -19.24
C LYS A 552 20.86 -6.55 -19.60
N GLY A 553 20.43 -5.45 -20.23
CA GLY A 553 19.02 -5.23 -20.56
C GLY A 553 18.14 -4.77 -19.40
N ARG A 554 18.71 -4.47 -18.22
CA ARG A 554 18.02 -3.88 -17.06
C ARG A 554 18.57 -2.48 -16.75
N SER A 555 17.97 -1.79 -15.79
CA SER A 555 18.51 -0.55 -15.24
C SER A 555 19.92 -0.77 -14.66
N LEU A 556 20.79 0.22 -14.89
CA LEU A 556 22.16 0.26 -14.39
C LEU A 556 22.17 0.04 -12.86
N GLY A 557 22.94 -0.93 -12.39
CA GLY A 557 23.11 -1.18 -10.96
C GLY A 557 24.20 -0.29 -10.35
N THR A 558 24.16 -0.06 -9.04
CA THR A 558 25.16 0.71 -8.30
C THR A 558 25.86 -0.16 -7.26
N PHE A 559 27.18 -0.27 -7.36
CA PHE A 559 28.04 -0.93 -6.39
C PHE A 559 28.91 0.12 -5.69
N ARG A 560 28.63 0.43 -4.43
CA ARG A 560 29.42 1.38 -3.63
C ARG A 560 30.49 0.65 -2.83
N VAL A 561 31.71 1.18 -2.89
CA VAL A 561 32.91 0.48 -2.44
C VAL A 561 34.01 1.49 -2.08
N ASP A 562 34.82 1.21 -1.05
CA ASP A 562 35.94 2.10 -0.67
C ASP A 562 37.02 2.10 -1.75
N ALA A 563 37.68 3.25 -1.98
CA ALA A 563 38.87 3.32 -2.84
C ALA A 563 39.98 2.33 -2.43
N ARG A 564 40.10 2.03 -1.13
CA ARG A 564 41.05 1.04 -0.59
C ARG A 564 40.64 -0.41 -0.81
N MET A 565 39.41 -0.70 -1.23
CA MET A 565 38.98 -2.08 -1.55
C MET A 565 39.63 -2.64 -2.81
N GLY A 566 40.40 -1.81 -3.54
CA GLY A 566 41.29 -2.29 -4.59
C GLY A 566 40.55 -2.89 -5.77
N VAL A 567 39.44 -2.26 -6.18
CA VAL A 567 38.77 -2.57 -7.46
C VAL A 567 39.73 -2.16 -8.58
N ASP A 568 40.49 -3.11 -9.10
CA ASP A 568 41.38 -2.94 -10.22
C ASP A 568 40.62 -2.83 -11.55
N ASP A 569 41.31 -2.47 -12.62
CA ASP A 569 40.72 -2.30 -13.96
C ASP A 569 39.98 -3.56 -14.45
N LYS A 570 40.43 -4.75 -14.02
CA LYS A 570 39.81 -6.02 -14.40
C LYS A 570 38.47 -6.21 -13.68
N GLN A 571 38.40 -5.88 -12.40
CA GLN A 571 37.16 -5.93 -11.63
C GLN A 571 36.18 -4.85 -12.09
N LEU A 572 36.67 -3.65 -12.42
CA LEU A 572 35.84 -2.59 -12.99
C LEU A 572 35.25 -3.02 -14.35
N GLY A 573 36.05 -3.65 -15.21
CA GLY A 573 35.58 -4.24 -16.47
C GLY A 573 34.52 -5.32 -16.23
N ALA A 574 34.71 -6.20 -15.25
CA ALA A 574 33.73 -7.24 -14.91
C ALA A 574 32.39 -6.67 -14.39
N LEU A 575 32.41 -5.55 -13.66
CA LEU A 575 31.21 -4.84 -13.23
C LEU A 575 30.49 -4.19 -14.42
N GLN A 576 31.22 -3.48 -15.26
CA GLN A 576 30.68 -2.86 -16.48
C GLN A 576 30.07 -3.89 -17.42
N ASP A 577 30.75 -5.02 -17.61
CA ASP A 577 30.24 -6.14 -18.39
C ASP A 577 28.91 -6.67 -17.86
N LYS A 578 28.63 -6.56 -16.57
CA LYS A 578 27.36 -6.96 -15.96
C LYS A 578 26.35 -5.82 -15.84
N ASN A 579 26.60 -4.66 -16.45
CA ASN A 579 25.78 -3.45 -16.33
C ASN A 579 25.68 -2.91 -14.89
N TRP A 580 26.83 -2.84 -14.21
CA TRP A 580 27.02 -2.20 -12.90
C TRP A 580 27.96 -1.00 -12.98
N TYR A 581 27.59 0.06 -12.30
CA TYR A 581 28.43 1.22 -12.02
C TYR A 581 29.10 1.06 -10.65
N ALA A 582 30.43 1.15 -10.64
CA ALA A 582 31.21 1.19 -9.39
C ALA A 582 31.31 2.64 -8.91
N GLU A 583 30.67 2.94 -7.79
CA GLU A 583 30.84 4.22 -7.09
C GLU A 583 31.99 4.07 -6.10
N ILE A 584 33.18 4.51 -6.52
CA ILE A 584 34.39 4.43 -5.70
C ILE A 584 34.42 5.63 -4.76
N VAL A 585 34.26 5.37 -3.46
CA VAL A 585 34.23 6.42 -2.45
C VAL A 585 35.65 6.67 -1.92
N PRO A 586 36.16 7.92 -1.98
CA PRO A 586 37.48 8.25 -1.46
C PRO A 586 37.52 8.01 0.04
N VAL A 587 38.48 7.23 0.51
CA VAL A 587 38.70 7.07 1.94
C VAL A 587 39.39 8.32 2.46
N ARG A 588 38.76 9.05 3.37
CA ARG A 588 39.39 10.17 4.09
C ARG A 588 40.13 9.62 5.30
N ASP A 589 41.31 10.15 5.59
CA ASP A 589 42.24 9.64 6.63
C ASP A 589 41.74 9.75 8.09
N TRP A 590 40.47 10.10 8.32
CA TRP A 590 39.86 10.26 9.65
C TRP A 590 38.64 9.36 9.92
N ASP A 591 38.35 8.39 9.03
CA ASP A 591 37.34 7.33 9.23
C ASP A 591 37.91 6.03 9.82
#